data_AF-A0A8D2KKD9-F1
#
_entry.id   AF-A0A8D2KKD9-F1
#
_cell.length_a   1.000
_cell.length_b   1.000
_cell.length_c   1.000
_cell.angle_alpha   90.00
_cell.angle_beta   90.00
_cell.angle_gamma   90.00
#
_symmetry.space_group_name_H-M   'P 1'
#
loop_
_entity.id
_entity.type
_entity.pdbx_description
1 polymer ?
#
loop_
_entity_poly.entity_id
_entity_poly.type
_entity_poly.pdbx_seq_one_letter_code
_entity_poly.pdbx_strand_id
1 'polypeptide(L)'
;MSSRQSTTPHRLGMWKVFGSILVQLTLVTALLDTVLGDCGLPPKLQFASPLSQLYEPNFKAGTVLKYACHSGYRKVNSSRVTCGAYGAWIYNIFCIKKQCRNPGELTNGKVDVMTDFLFGSTIQFSCSKGYVLIGSTNSQCEVQGSEVEWSDPLPECVIVKCESPPEISNGKHGGGDEDLYTFGSSVTYSCDPNFSLIGNATIYCMVENKTLGVWRPNPPPQIPKGIFISGFKPFYTHKDSIVVSCKKGYVLRGSNLIHCEAHNEWYPSVPTCELNGCSDLPEIPGAFLEKHIFAQKTQELFEIGTKLKYQCKPGHHAADELTVTCQQNLIWSTSKGCEKVCCPTPNLEKIKIVREKRDFTTVCAYISGDFIFYMCEEGYYTASSEGKSTCQEDGTWKPQIPECKPAHAKLLVATFTFPNLSYAVLMPFSEKTQESKYVSLLVLCPKPTIENGRLAREKDHYVAMENITIQCDFGYNVVGSQSITCSVNKTWYPEVPKCKKEVPEGCEQVIIGRKLMQCLPNAEEVKMALQIYKLSLQIERLEQEKDKCINAHRRKPVSFKVIYI
;
A
#
# COMPACT_ATOMS: atom_id res chain seq x y z
N MET A 1 -18.96 75.23 93.88
CA MET A 1 -19.02 75.50 92.42
C MET A 1 -19.25 74.16 91.73
N SER A 2 -20.24 73.94 90.85
CA SER A 2 -21.33 74.80 90.41
C SER A 2 -22.57 73.97 89.96
N SER A 3 -23.78 74.40 90.33
CA SER A 3 -25.11 74.26 89.65
C SER A 3 -25.61 72.91 89.08
N ARG A 4 -26.91 72.55 89.16
CA ARG A 4 -28.12 73.24 89.70
C ARG A 4 -29.29 72.25 89.98
N GLN A 5 -30.19 72.63 90.91
CA GLN A 5 -31.48 71.99 91.25
C GLN A 5 -32.58 72.42 90.25
N SER A 6 -33.74 71.77 90.00
CA SER A 6 -34.75 71.07 90.85
C SER A 6 -35.61 71.98 91.76
N THR A 7 -36.92 72.04 91.50
CA THR A 7 -37.95 72.53 92.44
C THR A 7 -39.33 71.89 92.21
N THR A 8 -39.94 71.39 93.28
CA THR A 8 -41.39 71.13 93.47
C THR A 8 -41.91 72.04 94.59
N PRO A 9 -43.23 72.23 94.79
CA PRO A 9 -43.75 71.93 96.15
C PRO A 9 -45.24 71.55 96.37
N HIS A 10 -45.44 70.85 97.49
CA HIS A 10 -46.52 70.94 98.52
C HIS A 10 -47.91 70.28 98.42
N ARG A 11 -48.47 70.02 99.64
CA ARG A 11 -49.55 69.09 100.02
C ARG A 11 -50.71 69.79 100.76
N LEU A 12 -51.91 69.18 100.68
CA LEU A 12 -52.92 68.95 101.73
C LEU A 12 -53.78 67.72 101.29
N GLY A 13 -54.58 66.98 102.08
CA GLY A 13 -54.89 66.98 103.52
C GLY A 13 -55.57 65.64 103.94
N MET A 14 -56.00 65.50 105.20
CA MET A 14 -56.66 64.32 105.83
C MET A 14 -57.83 64.80 106.72
N TRP A 15 -58.91 64.09 107.07
CA TRP A 15 -59.29 62.65 107.01
C TRP A 15 -60.83 62.48 107.06
N LYS A 16 -61.37 61.44 106.42
CA LYS A 16 -62.38 60.55 107.04
C LYS A 16 -62.35 59.18 106.37
N VAL A 17 -62.27 58.12 107.16
CA VAL A 17 -61.99 56.72 106.74
C VAL A 17 -63.25 55.87 106.93
N PHE A 18 -63.22 54.64 106.41
CA PHE A 18 -64.20 53.54 106.56
C PHE A 18 -65.39 53.55 105.58
N GLY A 19 -65.17 52.96 104.40
CA GLY A 19 -66.21 52.68 103.42
C GLY A 19 -65.79 52.02 102.09
N SER A 20 -64.49 51.78 101.84
CA SER A 20 -64.02 51.37 100.50
C SER A 20 -62.81 50.41 100.49
N ILE A 21 -62.80 49.41 101.38
CA ILE A 21 -61.76 48.35 101.37
C ILE A 21 -62.37 46.95 101.17
N LEU A 22 -63.62 46.71 101.57
CA LEU A 22 -64.28 45.40 101.37
C LEU A 22 -64.87 45.18 99.97
N VAL A 23 -65.03 46.24 99.16
CA VAL A 23 -65.54 46.16 97.77
C VAL A 23 -64.42 46.08 96.73
N GLN A 24 -63.17 46.34 97.13
CA GLN A 24 -61.98 46.23 96.25
C GLN A 24 -61.37 44.81 96.23
N LEU A 25 -61.83 43.90 97.09
CA LEU A 25 -61.26 42.54 97.22
C LEU A 25 -62.06 41.42 96.54
N THR A 26 -63.24 41.71 95.98
CA THR A 26 -64.02 40.75 95.16
C THR A 26 -63.97 41.04 93.65
N LEU A 27 -63.25 42.09 93.23
CA LEU A 27 -63.18 42.54 91.83
C LEU A 27 -61.80 42.34 91.17
N VAL A 28 -60.80 41.83 91.90
CA VAL A 28 -59.46 41.51 91.36
C VAL A 28 -59.28 40.02 91.09
N THR A 29 -60.12 39.15 91.65
CA THR A 29 -60.12 37.70 91.35
C THR A 29 -60.92 37.32 90.10
N ALA A 30 -61.52 38.29 89.38
CA ALA A 30 -62.35 38.07 88.20
C ALA A 30 -61.75 38.62 86.88
N LEU A 31 -60.49 39.06 86.90
CA LEU A 31 -59.75 39.54 85.71
C LEU A 31 -58.45 38.77 85.43
N LEU A 32 -58.32 37.60 86.05
CA LEU A 32 -57.34 36.56 85.70
C LEU A 32 -58.06 35.27 85.30
N ASP A 33 -59.20 35.38 84.62
CA ASP A 33 -59.52 34.39 83.59
C ASP A 33 -58.38 34.45 82.57
N THR A 34 -57.45 33.51 82.69
CA THR A 34 -56.40 33.33 81.70
C THR A 34 -57.08 32.97 80.40
N VAL A 35 -57.18 33.93 79.48
CA VAL A 35 -57.63 33.72 78.10
C VAL A 35 -56.56 32.88 77.40
N LEU A 36 -56.56 31.58 77.70
CA LEU A 36 -55.81 30.58 76.97
C LEU A 36 -56.36 30.58 75.56
N GLY A 37 -55.58 31.11 74.63
CA GLY A 37 -55.94 31.06 73.22
C GLY A 37 -55.83 29.62 72.73
N ASP A 38 -56.91 29.09 72.18
CA ASP A 38 -56.85 27.86 71.38
C ASP A 38 -56.12 28.18 70.07
N CYS A 39 -55.23 27.29 69.63
CA CYS A 39 -54.58 27.41 68.34
C CYS A 39 -55.52 26.93 67.23
N GLY A 40 -55.58 27.65 66.11
CA GLY A 40 -56.26 27.17 64.90
C GLY A 40 -55.49 26.03 64.22
N LEU A 41 -55.75 25.83 62.93
CA LEU A 41 -55.13 24.76 62.13
C LEU A 41 -53.60 24.66 62.30
N PRO A 42 -53.03 23.44 62.26
CA PRO A 42 -51.59 23.22 62.44
C PRO A 42 -50.75 23.92 61.35
N PRO A 43 -49.51 24.35 61.67
CA PRO A 43 -48.66 25.02 60.70
C PRO A 43 -48.27 24.06 59.57
N LYS A 44 -48.33 24.56 58.33
CA LYS A 44 -47.73 23.90 57.16
C LYS A 44 -46.22 24.11 57.19
N LEU A 45 -45.46 23.05 57.42
CA LEU A 45 -44.00 23.08 57.45
C LEU A 45 -43.45 22.60 56.09
N GLN A 46 -42.37 23.21 55.59
CA GLN A 46 -41.86 22.92 54.24
C GLN A 46 -41.40 21.46 54.06
N PHE A 47 -40.85 20.84 55.12
CA PHE A 47 -40.17 19.55 55.06
C PHE A 47 -40.75 18.51 56.04
N ALA A 48 -41.95 18.75 56.56
CA ALA A 48 -42.57 17.89 57.54
C ALA A 48 -44.11 17.93 57.49
N SER A 49 -44.74 16.77 57.69
CA SER A 49 -46.19 16.59 57.73
C SER A 49 -46.65 15.99 59.07
N PRO A 50 -47.91 16.26 59.50
CA PRO A 50 -48.47 15.59 60.68
C PRO A 50 -48.51 14.07 60.50
N LEU A 51 -48.23 13.31 61.58
CA LEU A 51 -48.25 11.84 61.56
C LEU A 51 -49.66 11.23 61.46
N SER A 52 -50.69 12.00 61.80
CA SER A 52 -52.10 11.61 61.77
C SER A 52 -52.91 12.65 61.00
N GLN A 53 -54.01 12.21 60.38
CA GLN A 53 -55.00 13.14 59.83
C GLN A 53 -55.65 13.90 60.99
N LEU A 54 -55.68 15.23 60.88
CA LEU A 54 -56.19 16.14 61.90
C LEU A 54 -57.46 16.80 61.37
N TYR A 55 -58.59 16.44 61.98
CA TYR A 55 -59.94 16.90 61.59
C TYR A 55 -60.47 18.03 62.48
N GLU A 56 -59.76 18.32 63.57
CA GLU A 56 -60.13 19.35 64.55
C GLU A 56 -59.71 20.74 64.03
N PRO A 57 -60.62 21.73 63.99
CA PRO A 57 -60.29 23.07 63.50
C PRO A 57 -59.49 23.91 64.52
N ASN A 58 -59.66 23.62 65.81
CA ASN A 58 -59.05 24.33 66.94
C ASN A 58 -58.46 23.32 67.96
N PHE A 59 -57.35 23.69 68.58
CA PHE A 59 -56.58 22.87 69.52
C PHE A 59 -56.31 23.63 70.81
N LYS A 60 -56.58 22.99 71.95
CA LYS A 60 -56.38 23.63 73.26
C LYS A 60 -54.92 23.97 73.53
N ALA A 61 -54.67 25.08 74.22
CA ALA A 61 -53.34 25.42 74.72
C ALA A 61 -52.73 24.24 75.51
N GLY A 62 -51.46 23.93 75.23
CA GLY A 62 -50.76 22.74 75.73
C GLY A 62 -50.88 21.49 74.83
N THR A 63 -51.72 21.48 73.80
CA THR A 63 -51.79 20.38 72.82
C THR A 63 -50.46 20.21 72.08
N VAL A 64 -49.97 18.98 71.94
CA VAL A 64 -48.70 18.69 71.25
C VAL A 64 -48.89 17.72 70.10
N LEU A 65 -48.78 18.23 68.87
CA LEU A 65 -48.87 17.45 67.64
C LEU A 65 -47.51 16.84 67.28
N LYS A 66 -47.51 15.61 66.74
CA LYS A 66 -46.29 14.93 66.25
C LYS A 66 -46.22 15.00 64.72
N TYR A 67 -45.04 15.32 64.21
CA TYR A 67 -44.75 15.41 62.78
C TYR A 67 -43.71 14.37 62.35
N ALA A 68 -43.79 13.95 61.08
CA ALA A 68 -42.78 13.19 60.37
C ALA A 68 -42.03 14.09 59.38
N CYS A 69 -40.76 13.82 59.12
CA CYS A 69 -40.01 14.49 58.05
C CYS A 69 -40.35 13.90 56.69
N HIS A 70 -40.33 14.71 55.65
CA HIS A 70 -40.46 14.24 54.26
C HIS A 70 -39.26 13.36 53.84
N SER A 71 -39.42 12.60 52.77
CA SER A 71 -38.32 11.89 52.10
C SER A 71 -37.19 12.87 51.73
N GLY A 72 -35.93 12.43 51.84
CA GLY A 72 -34.76 13.30 51.73
C GLY A 72 -34.42 14.12 52.98
N TYR A 73 -35.25 14.12 54.04
CA TYR A 73 -35.00 14.84 55.30
C TYR A 73 -34.87 13.87 56.48
N ARG A 74 -34.03 14.25 57.46
CA ARG A 74 -33.81 13.52 58.72
C ARG A 74 -34.22 14.36 59.93
N LYS A 75 -34.68 13.66 60.96
CA LYS A 75 -35.04 14.23 62.25
C LYS A 75 -33.79 14.54 63.07
N VAL A 76 -33.71 15.75 63.63
CA VAL A 76 -32.61 16.19 64.52
C VAL A 76 -33.06 16.57 65.93
N ASN A 77 -34.35 16.85 66.14
CA ASN A 77 -34.89 17.17 67.45
C ASN A 77 -36.26 16.50 67.64
N SER A 78 -36.91 16.70 68.78
CA SER A 78 -38.29 16.25 68.99
C SER A 78 -39.21 16.87 67.93
N SER A 79 -39.70 16.03 67.00
CA SER A 79 -40.58 16.43 65.89
C SER A 79 -42.00 16.69 66.38
N ARG A 80 -42.13 17.73 67.19
CA ARG A 80 -43.32 18.09 67.97
C ARG A 80 -43.59 19.58 67.80
N VAL A 81 -44.86 19.93 67.63
CA VAL A 81 -45.35 21.30 67.56
C VAL A 81 -46.35 21.48 68.70
N THR A 82 -46.19 22.50 69.52
CA THR A 82 -46.97 22.71 70.76
C THR A 82 -47.83 23.95 70.65
N CYS A 83 -49.11 23.86 71.00
CA CYS A 83 -49.97 25.04 71.09
C CYS A 83 -49.61 25.84 72.35
N GLY A 84 -49.14 27.08 72.18
CA GLY A 84 -48.79 27.99 73.28
C GLY A 84 -50.03 28.59 73.95
N ALA A 85 -49.85 29.11 75.17
CA ALA A 85 -50.94 29.71 75.97
C ALA A 85 -51.66 30.91 75.30
N TYR A 86 -51.04 31.53 74.28
CA TYR A 86 -51.57 32.69 73.56
C TYR A 86 -52.13 32.34 72.17
N GLY A 87 -52.54 31.08 71.92
CA GLY A 87 -53.13 30.67 70.64
C GLY A 87 -52.14 30.56 69.46
N ALA A 88 -50.83 30.58 69.74
CA ALA A 88 -49.77 30.49 68.74
C ALA A 88 -49.04 29.15 68.80
N TRP A 89 -48.76 28.55 67.63
CA TRP A 89 -47.99 27.32 67.51
C TRP A 89 -46.48 27.57 67.74
N ILE A 90 -45.91 26.86 68.72
CA ILE A 90 -44.49 26.94 69.11
C ILE A 90 -43.78 25.67 68.64
N TYR A 91 -42.70 25.84 67.88
CA TYR A 91 -41.85 24.75 67.39
C TYR A 91 -40.44 25.25 67.07
N ASN A 92 -39.51 24.31 66.91
CA ASN A 92 -38.16 24.55 66.38
C ASN A 92 -37.95 23.77 65.07
N ILE A 93 -36.84 24.03 64.38
CA ILE A 93 -36.48 23.26 63.17
C ILE A 93 -36.02 21.87 63.60
N PHE A 94 -36.85 20.85 63.34
CA PHE A 94 -36.59 19.46 63.72
C PHE A 94 -36.35 18.51 62.53
N CYS A 95 -36.56 18.96 61.29
CA CYS A 95 -36.25 18.23 60.07
C CYS A 95 -35.21 19.03 59.25
N ILE A 96 -34.09 18.41 58.91
CA ILE A 96 -33.05 18.97 58.03
C ILE A 96 -32.75 18.02 56.88
N LYS A 97 -32.17 18.53 55.79
CA LYS A 97 -31.77 17.69 54.65
C LYS A 97 -30.86 16.54 55.11
N LYS A 98 -31.04 15.36 54.53
CA LYS A 98 -30.03 14.30 54.55
C LYS A 98 -28.85 14.72 53.67
N GLN A 99 -27.72 14.05 53.86
CA GLN A 99 -26.47 14.32 53.16
C GLN A 99 -26.05 13.06 52.41
N CYS A 100 -25.75 13.20 51.12
CA CYS A 100 -25.12 12.14 50.33
C CYS A 100 -23.69 11.90 50.79
N ARG A 101 -23.18 10.70 50.51
CA ARG A 101 -21.77 10.34 50.79
C ARG A 101 -20.84 11.22 49.97
N ASN A 102 -19.59 11.40 50.40
CA ASN A 102 -18.59 12.02 49.53
C ASN A 102 -18.46 11.14 48.27
N PRO A 103 -18.66 11.68 47.05
CA PRO A 103 -18.60 10.89 45.81
C PRO A 103 -17.21 10.27 45.57
N GLY A 104 -16.15 10.79 46.19
CA GLY A 104 -14.77 10.32 46.02
C GLY A 104 -13.97 11.16 45.04
N GLU A 105 -12.78 10.68 44.69
CA GLU A 105 -11.88 11.35 43.74
C GLU A 105 -12.04 10.75 42.33
N LEU A 106 -12.13 11.63 41.33
CA LEU A 106 -12.21 11.24 39.92
C LEU A 106 -10.81 11.13 39.33
N THR A 107 -10.32 9.90 39.13
CA THR A 107 -9.00 9.64 38.51
C THR A 107 -8.89 10.34 37.16
N ASN A 108 -7.79 11.04 36.91
CA ASN A 108 -7.58 11.87 35.72
C ASN A 108 -8.66 12.96 35.49
N GLY A 109 -9.37 13.38 36.53
CA GLY A 109 -10.39 14.43 36.46
C GLY A 109 -10.56 15.18 37.77
N LYS A 110 -11.72 15.79 37.93
CA LYS A 110 -12.13 16.60 39.08
C LYS A 110 -13.64 16.47 39.30
N VAL A 111 -14.04 16.43 40.57
CA VAL A 111 -15.43 16.61 41.00
C VAL A 111 -15.60 18.06 41.46
N ASP A 112 -16.48 18.79 40.78
CA ASP A 112 -16.84 20.17 41.07
C ASP A 112 -18.14 20.20 41.88
N VAL A 113 -18.06 20.62 43.14
CA VAL A 113 -19.22 20.73 44.04
C VAL A 113 -19.88 22.09 43.84
N MET A 114 -21.09 22.11 43.29
CA MET A 114 -21.77 23.37 42.93
C MET A 114 -22.36 24.10 44.14
N THR A 115 -22.81 23.35 45.14
CA THR A 115 -23.48 23.88 46.34
C THR A 115 -22.97 23.20 47.62
N ASP A 116 -23.38 21.96 47.86
CA ASP A 116 -23.04 21.15 49.02
C ASP A 116 -23.34 19.66 48.73
N PHE A 117 -23.31 18.80 49.75
CA PHE A 117 -23.67 17.38 49.66
C PHE A 117 -25.07 17.04 50.20
N LEU A 118 -25.94 18.04 50.40
CA LEU A 118 -27.27 17.85 50.95
C LEU A 118 -28.28 17.45 49.87
N PHE A 119 -29.40 16.84 50.28
CA PHE A 119 -30.50 16.44 49.40
C PHE A 119 -30.92 17.56 48.43
N GLY A 120 -30.95 17.25 47.13
CA GLY A 120 -31.26 18.16 46.03
C GLY A 120 -30.09 19.04 45.55
N SER A 121 -28.86 18.80 46.01
CA SER A 121 -27.65 19.45 45.48
C SER A 121 -27.04 18.67 44.30
N THR A 122 -26.29 19.37 43.46
CA THR A 122 -25.69 18.84 42.23
C THR A 122 -24.16 18.91 42.29
N ILE A 123 -23.50 17.86 41.81
CA ILE A 123 -22.05 17.83 41.52
C ILE A 123 -21.85 17.72 40.01
N GLN A 124 -20.78 18.33 39.51
CA GLN A 124 -20.37 18.22 38.11
C GLN A 124 -19.02 17.51 38.01
N PHE A 125 -18.84 16.73 36.94
CA PHE A 125 -17.60 16.00 36.67
C PHE A 125 -16.87 16.63 35.49
N SER A 126 -15.55 16.75 35.59
CA SER A 126 -14.70 17.24 34.52
C SER A 126 -13.40 16.43 34.41
N CYS A 127 -12.99 16.07 33.19
CA CYS A 127 -11.74 15.35 32.97
C CYS A 127 -10.55 16.30 32.72
N SER A 128 -9.35 15.83 33.06
CA SER A 128 -8.09 16.53 32.83
C SER A 128 -7.78 16.65 31.33
N LYS A 129 -6.90 17.58 30.96
CA LYS A 129 -6.49 17.78 29.57
C LYS A 129 -5.91 16.46 29.01
N GLY A 130 -6.44 16.02 27.88
CA GLY A 130 -6.05 14.77 27.22
C GLY A 130 -6.94 13.57 27.53
N TYR A 131 -7.97 13.74 28.37
CA TYR A 131 -8.92 12.69 28.75
C TYR A 131 -10.36 13.06 28.34
N VAL A 132 -11.13 12.05 27.94
CA VAL A 132 -12.57 12.14 27.61
C VAL A 132 -13.39 11.57 28.78
N LEU A 133 -14.53 12.19 29.07
CA LEU A 133 -15.46 11.73 30.10
C LEU A 133 -16.40 10.68 29.53
N ILE A 134 -16.39 9.48 30.10
CA ILE A 134 -17.29 8.37 29.79
C ILE A 134 -18.23 8.17 30.97
N GLY A 135 -19.53 8.43 30.76
CA GLY A 135 -20.57 8.38 31.80
C GLY A 135 -21.30 9.72 31.93
N SER A 136 -22.00 9.90 33.05
CA SER A 136 -22.79 11.12 33.31
C SER A 136 -21.88 12.31 33.63
N THR A 137 -22.22 13.49 33.13
CA THR A 137 -21.43 14.73 33.32
C THR A 137 -21.72 15.44 34.65
N ASN A 138 -22.81 15.08 35.31
CA ASN A 138 -23.25 15.60 36.60
C ASN A 138 -24.02 14.50 37.34
N SER A 139 -24.23 14.70 38.65
CA SER A 139 -25.10 13.87 39.47
C SER A 139 -25.82 14.71 40.53
N GLN A 140 -27.02 14.29 40.93
CA GLN A 140 -27.84 14.96 41.94
C GLN A 140 -28.02 14.07 43.18
N CYS A 141 -28.06 14.69 44.36
CA CYS A 141 -28.29 13.98 45.62
C CYS A 141 -29.79 13.70 45.80
N GLU A 142 -30.24 12.51 45.42
CA GLU A 142 -31.64 12.10 45.33
C GLU A 142 -32.05 11.11 46.46
N VAL A 143 -33.34 10.75 46.54
CA VAL A 143 -33.83 9.80 47.56
C VAL A 143 -33.75 8.38 47.04
N GLN A 144 -32.95 7.54 47.70
CA GLN A 144 -32.89 6.11 47.44
C GLN A 144 -33.42 5.33 48.64
N GLY A 145 -34.68 4.90 48.55
CA GLY A 145 -35.39 4.23 49.64
C GLY A 145 -35.51 5.11 50.89
N SER A 146 -34.82 4.73 51.97
CA SER A 146 -34.78 5.48 53.22
C SER A 146 -33.54 6.38 53.37
N GLU A 147 -32.54 6.30 52.49
CA GLU A 147 -31.34 7.15 52.50
C GLU A 147 -31.39 8.21 51.38
N VAL A 148 -30.26 8.89 51.14
CA VAL A 148 -30.03 9.71 49.94
C VAL A 148 -28.70 9.31 49.32
N GLU A 149 -28.68 9.25 48.00
CA GLU A 149 -27.53 8.78 47.22
C GLU A 149 -27.40 9.63 45.94
N TRP A 150 -26.22 9.62 45.33
CA TRP A 150 -25.98 10.30 44.07
C TRP A 150 -26.70 9.54 42.94
N SER A 151 -27.43 10.26 42.09
CA SER A 151 -28.20 9.72 40.95
C SER A 151 -27.35 8.88 39.99
N ASP A 152 -26.04 9.16 39.93
CA ASP A 152 -25.10 8.59 38.98
C ASP A 152 -23.75 8.32 39.70
N PRO A 153 -23.05 7.23 39.36
CA PRO A 153 -21.72 6.95 39.88
C PRO A 153 -20.68 7.93 39.31
N LEU A 154 -19.46 7.91 39.88
CA LEU A 154 -18.31 8.59 39.26
C LEU A 154 -18.11 8.09 37.81
N PRO A 155 -17.96 8.98 36.82
CA PRO A 155 -17.65 8.60 35.45
C PRO A 155 -16.19 8.15 35.31
N GLU A 156 -15.80 7.62 34.15
CA GLU A 156 -14.43 7.28 33.83
C GLU A 156 -13.79 8.35 32.94
N CYS A 157 -12.60 8.84 33.31
CA CYS A 157 -11.80 9.70 32.43
C CYS A 157 -10.78 8.85 31.66
N VAL A 158 -11.09 8.55 30.40
CA VAL A 158 -10.28 7.69 29.52
C VAL A 158 -9.35 8.56 28.66
N ILE A 159 -8.08 8.17 28.50
CA ILE A 159 -7.12 8.94 27.70
C ILE A 159 -7.53 8.95 26.23
N VAL A 160 -7.48 10.12 25.61
CA VAL A 160 -7.76 10.32 24.19
C VAL A 160 -6.78 9.50 23.35
N LYS A 161 -7.30 8.79 22.35
CA LYS A 161 -6.53 8.06 21.34
C LYS A 161 -6.63 8.78 20.00
N CYS A 162 -5.52 8.85 19.27
CA CYS A 162 -5.49 9.21 17.86
C CYS A 162 -5.51 7.94 17.01
N GLU A 163 -6.03 8.04 15.79
CA GLU A 163 -5.87 7.02 14.76
C GLU A 163 -4.40 6.88 14.35
N SER A 164 -4.05 5.85 13.57
CA SER A 164 -2.70 5.68 13.03
C SER A 164 -2.24 6.94 12.27
N PRO A 165 -0.96 7.35 12.41
CA PRO A 165 -0.40 8.47 11.66
C PRO A 165 -0.66 8.32 10.15
N PRO A 166 -1.08 9.38 9.45
CA PRO A 166 -1.35 9.30 8.02
C PRO A 166 -0.06 9.07 7.23
N GLU A 167 -0.09 8.14 6.27
CA GLU A 167 1.02 7.88 5.35
C GLU A 167 1.36 9.12 4.49
N ILE A 168 2.58 9.23 3.99
CA ILE A 168 2.99 10.30 3.07
C ILE A 168 3.66 9.75 1.81
N SER A 169 3.49 10.43 0.67
CA SER A 169 4.12 10.02 -0.59
C SER A 169 5.64 10.20 -0.56
N ASN A 170 6.41 9.17 -0.90
CA ASN A 170 7.88 9.15 -0.92
C ASN A 170 8.50 9.43 0.48
N GLY A 171 7.92 8.83 1.51
CA GLY A 171 8.40 8.90 2.88
C GLY A 171 7.66 7.92 3.79
N LYS A 172 8.10 7.88 5.04
CA LYS A 172 7.62 6.96 6.09
C LYS A 172 7.75 7.61 7.46
N HIS A 173 6.90 7.22 8.41
CA HIS A 173 7.01 7.66 9.80
C HIS A 173 7.74 6.65 10.69
N GLY A 174 8.29 7.14 11.80
CA GLY A 174 8.96 6.34 12.82
C GLY A 174 8.05 5.72 13.88
N GLY A 175 6.75 6.07 13.90
CA GLY A 175 5.76 5.27 14.62
C GLY A 175 5.51 3.97 13.86
N GLY A 176 5.49 2.82 14.54
CA GLY A 176 5.18 1.53 13.91
C GLY A 176 3.68 1.32 13.69
N ASP A 177 3.29 0.08 13.39
CA ASP A 177 1.94 -0.41 13.67
C ASP A 177 1.77 -0.62 15.19
N GLU A 178 1.88 0.48 15.95
CA GLU A 178 1.55 0.52 17.37
C GLU A 178 0.06 0.87 17.50
N ASP A 179 -0.76 -0.08 17.95
CA ASP A 179 -2.23 0.03 18.04
C ASP A 179 -2.76 1.17 18.96
N LEU A 180 -1.87 1.95 19.60
CA LEU A 180 -2.20 2.79 20.76
C LEU A 180 -1.44 4.14 20.79
N TYR A 181 -1.72 5.02 19.83
CA TYR A 181 -1.31 6.43 19.91
C TYR A 181 -2.25 7.20 20.85
N THR A 182 -1.74 7.65 22.00
CA THR A 182 -2.51 8.41 23.01
C THR A 182 -2.15 9.90 23.02
N PHE A 183 -2.95 10.73 23.71
CA PHE A 183 -2.64 12.15 23.91
C PHE A 183 -1.18 12.37 24.37
N GLY A 184 -0.47 13.24 23.66
CA GLY A 184 0.96 13.53 23.89
C GLY A 184 1.93 12.64 23.10
N SER A 185 1.49 11.54 22.48
CA SER A 185 2.31 10.76 21.55
C SER A 185 2.80 11.63 20.39
N SER A 186 4.04 11.41 19.95
CA SER A 186 4.65 12.17 18.85
C SER A 186 5.26 11.24 17.81
N VAL A 187 5.03 11.53 16.53
CA VAL A 187 5.48 10.69 15.42
C VAL A 187 6.27 11.53 14.43
N THR A 188 7.48 11.07 14.08
CA THR A 188 8.41 11.77 13.20
C THR A 188 8.49 11.11 11.83
N TYR A 189 8.33 11.91 10.77
CA TYR A 189 8.45 11.51 9.38
C TYR A 189 9.87 11.63 8.84
N SER A 190 10.17 10.76 7.89
CA SER A 190 11.41 10.71 7.12
C SER A 190 11.08 10.53 5.64
N CYS A 191 11.84 11.19 4.76
CA CYS A 191 11.66 11.06 3.31
C CYS A 191 12.51 9.93 2.74
N ASP A 192 12.06 9.38 1.62
CA ASP A 192 12.84 8.46 0.81
C ASP A 192 14.05 9.17 0.16
N PRO A 193 15.09 8.44 -0.28
CA PRO A 193 16.25 9.02 -0.92
C PRO A 193 15.88 9.92 -2.11
N ASN A 194 16.53 11.09 -2.19
CA ASN A 194 16.28 12.19 -3.15
C ASN A 194 15.02 13.04 -2.89
N PHE A 195 14.22 12.74 -1.86
CA PHE A 195 13.13 13.60 -1.43
C PHE A 195 13.53 14.42 -0.20
N SER A 196 12.97 15.63 -0.06
CA SER A 196 13.19 16.52 1.08
C SER A 196 11.86 16.79 1.76
N LEU A 197 11.83 16.64 3.09
CA LEU A 197 10.63 16.91 3.87
C LEU A 197 10.37 18.42 3.92
N ILE A 198 9.13 18.83 3.66
CA ILE A 198 8.68 20.22 3.73
C ILE A 198 7.64 20.33 4.83
N GLY A 199 8.01 20.97 5.95
CA GLY A 199 7.16 21.13 7.13
C GLY A 199 7.87 20.71 8.43
N ASN A 200 7.10 20.55 9.51
CA ASN A 200 7.63 19.94 10.72
C ASN A 200 7.71 18.42 10.52
N ALA A 201 8.86 17.82 10.82
CA ALA A 201 9.02 16.37 10.79
C ALA A 201 8.15 15.66 11.81
N THR A 202 7.77 16.31 12.92
CA THR A 202 7.04 15.66 14.02
C THR A 202 5.61 16.20 14.15
N ILE A 203 4.64 15.30 14.16
CA ILE A 203 3.25 15.53 14.55
C ILE A 203 2.99 15.02 15.97
N TYR A 204 1.98 15.58 16.64
CA TYR A 204 1.63 15.28 18.04
C TYR A 204 0.15 14.93 18.16
N CYS A 205 -0.18 13.90 18.93
CA CYS A 205 -1.57 13.53 19.22
C CYS A 205 -2.14 14.52 20.24
N MET A 206 -3.09 15.34 19.81
CA MET A 206 -3.71 16.39 20.61
C MET A 206 -5.20 16.10 20.82
N VAL A 207 -5.80 16.65 21.87
CA VAL A 207 -7.25 16.58 22.09
C VAL A 207 -7.94 17.80 21.46
N GLU A 208 -8.96 17.54 20.65
CA GLU A 208 -9.87 18.54 20.09
C GLU A 208 -11.30 18.32 20.61
N ASN A 209 -12.03 19.42 20.83
CA ASN A 209 -13.41 19.42 21.34
C ASN A 209 -13.67 18.61 22.63
N LYS A 210 -12.62 18.27 23.39
CA LYS A 210 -12.62 17.39 24.57
C LYS A 210 -13.07 15.94 24.31
N THR A 211 -13.17 15.52 23.05
CA THR A 211 -13.72 14.21 22.67
C THR A 211 -12.89 13.46 21.64
N LEU A 212 -12.15 14.15 20.77
CA LEU A 212 -11.45 13.53 19.63
C LEU A 212 -9.92 13.68 19.75
N GLY A 213 -9.19 12.62 19.40
CA GLY A 213 -7.74 12.65 19.21
C GLY A 213 -7.40 13.02 17.79
N VAL A 214 -6.68 14.13 17.60
CA VAL A 214 -6.32 14.67 16.30
C VAL A 214 -4.82 14.94 16.25
N TRP A 215 -4.17 14.46 15.19
CA TRP A 215 -2.78 14.76 14.90
C TRP A 215 -2.61 16.24 14.52
N ARG A 216 -1.77 16.97 15.27
CA ARG A 216 -1.43 18.37 15.02
C ARG A 216 0.09 18.53 14.80
N PRO A 217 0.54 19.35 13.83
CA PRO A 217 -0.27 20.04 12.81
C PRO A 217 -0.96 19.05 11.86
N ASN A 218 -2.14 19.40 11.35
CA ASN A 218 -2.83 18.57 10.36
C ASN A 218 -1.97 18.48 9.09
N PRO A 219 -1.82 17.29 8.48
CA PRO A 219 -1.18 17.18 7.18
C PRO A 219 -2.00 17.92 6.11
N PRO A 220 -1.37 18.31 4.99
CA PRO A 220 -2.09 18.76 3.80
C PRO A 220 -3.10 17.69 3.32
N PRO A 221 -4.21 18.07 2.67
CA PRO A 221 -5.18 17.11 2.15
C PRO A 221 -4.52 16.24 1.10
N GLN A 222 -4.74 14.93 1.18
CA GLN A 222 -4.18 14.00 0.20
C GLN A 222 -5.04 13.99 -1.05
N ILE A 223 -4.40 14.34 -2.18
CA ILE A 223 -5.03 14.35 -3.50
C ILE A 223 -4.18 13.46 -4.39
N PRO A 224 -4.52 12.15 -4.51
CA PRO A 224 -3.79 11.24 -5.37
C PRO A 224 -3.69 11.80 -6.79
N LYS A 225 -2.48 11.87 -7.34
CA LYS A 225 -2.18 12.48 -8.65
C LYS A 225 -2.53 13.97 -8.78
N GLY A 226 -2.84 14.66 -7.67
CA GLY A 226 -2.93 16.12 -7.58
C GLY A 226 -1.57 16.82 -7.52
N ILE A 227 -1.60 18.14 -7.69
CA ILE A 227 -0.52 19.11 -7.47
C ILE A 227 -1.11 20.40 -6.89
N PHE A 228 -0.41 21.03 -5.94
CA PHE A 228 -0.79 22.35 -5.43
C PHE A 228 -0.16 23.44 -6.30
N ILE A 229 -0.99 24.29 -6.92
CA ILE A 229 -0.54 25.44 -7.73
C ILE A 229 -0.13 26.60 -6.83
N SER A 230 -0.94 26.90 -5.82
CA SER A 230 -0.72 28.04 -4.93
C SER A 230 -1.43 27.86 -3.58
N GLY A 231 -1.11 28.73 -2.63
CA GLY A 231 -1.64 28.67 -1.27
C GLY A 231 -1.00 27.60 -0.39
N PHE A 232 -0.07 26.78 -0.92
CA PHE A 232 0.60 25.73 -0.14
C PHE A 232 1.32 26.31 1.07
N LYS A 233 0.98 25.81 2.25
CA LYS A 233 1.55 26.21 3.54
C LYS A 233 1.96 24.97 4.35
N PRO A 234 2.92 25.08 5.30
CA PRO A 234 3.27 24.00 6.22
C PRO A 234 2.14 23.62 7.20
N PHE A 235 1.15 24.50 7.36
CA PHE A 235 -0.03 24.33 8.19
C PHE A 235 -1.15 25.21 7.64
N TYR A 236 -2.39 24.76 7.80
CA TYR A 236 -3.59 25.48 7.37
C TYR A 236 -4.44 25.84 8.59
N THR A 237 -4.80 27.10 8.68
CA THR A 237 -5.69 27.67 9.69
C THR A 237 -7.00 28.11 9.02
N HIS A 238 -8.02 28.42 9.82
CA HIS A 238 -9.32 28.86 9.31
C HIS A 238 -9.19 29.99 8.28
N LYS A 239 -9.79 29.80 7.09
CA LYS A 239 -9.71 30.65 5.89
C LYS A 239 -8.42 30.56 5.06
N ASP A 240 -7.48 29.69 5.39
CA ASP A 240 -6.37 29.39 4.48
C ASP A 240 -6.87 28.56 3.29
N SER A 241 -6.60 29.03 2.08
CA SER A 241 -7.02 28.40 0.83
C SER A 241 -5.84 27.85 0.03
N ILE A 242 -6.08 26.75 -0.68
CA ILE A 242 -5.15 26.16 -1.65
C ILE A 242 -5.80 26.04 -3.02
N VAL A 243 -5.00 26.23 -4.06
CA VAL A 243 -5.39 25.97 -5.45
C VAL A 243 -4.78 24.65 -5.88
N VAL A 244 -5.64 23.72 -6.30
CA VAL A 244 -5.31 22.37 -6.73
C VAL A 244 -5.43 22.26 -8.24
N SER A 245 -4.52 21.50 -8.86
CA SER A 245 -4.69 20.95 -10.20
C SER A 245 -4.27 19.48 -10.18
N CYS A 246 -4.45 18.78 -11.31
CA CYS A 246 -4.03 17.40 -11.46
C CYS A 246 -2.75 17.30 -12.29
N LYS A 247 -2.00 16.21 -12.07
CA LYS A 247 -0.89 15.83 -12.96
C LYS A 247 -1.44 15.55 -14.36
N LYS A 248 -0.61 15.76 -15.38
CA LYS A 248 -0.94 15.46 -16.78
C LYS A 248 -1.50 14.03 -16.90
N GLY A 249 -2.60 13.88 -17.64
CA GLY A 249 -3.36 12.64 -17.74
C GLY A 249 -4.64 12.58 -16.90
N TYR A 250 -4.79 13.48 -15.92
CA TYR A 250 -5.91 13.48 -14.98
C TYR A 250 -6.70 14.79 -15.05
N VAL A 251 -8.02 14.71 -14.84
CA VAL A 251 -8.95 15.85 -14.73
C VAL A 251 -9.47 15.95 -13.30
N LEU A 252 -9.60 17.18 -12.84
CA LEU A 252 -10.10 17.51 -11.51
C LEU A 252 -11.63 17.38 -11.47
N ARG A 253 -12.17 16.66 -10.48
CA ARG A 253 -13.58 16.73 -10.06
C ARG A 253 -13.69 17.48 -8.75
N GLY A 254 -14.70 18.35 -8.64
CA GLY A 254 -14.87 19.25 -7.50
C GLY A 254 -14.23 20.61 -7.73
N SER A 255 -14.03 21.37 -6.65
CA SER A 255 -13.47 22.72 -6.73
C SER A 255 -11.96 22.69 -6.84
N ASN A 256 -11.38 23.50 -7.74
CA ASN A 256 -9.94 23.73 -7.79
C ASN A 256 -9.44 24.65 -6.67
N LEU A 257 -10.35 25.35 -5.98
CA LEU A 257 -10.07 26.20 -4.83
C LEU A 257 -10.80 25.63 -3.61
N ILE A 258 -10.06 25.17 -2.62
CA ILE A 258 -10.59 24.69 -1.34
C ILE A 258 -9.94 25.45 -0.19
N HIS A 259 -10.67 25.64 0.91
CA HIS A 259 -10.20 26.36 2.10
C HIS A 259 -10.53 25.62 3.38
N CYS A 260 -9.70 25.86 4.40
CA CYS A 260 -9.86 25.24 5.71
C CYS A 260 -10.94 25.97 6.53
N GLU A 261 -11.98 25.26 6.95
CA GLU A 261 -13.02 25.76 7.84
C GLU A 261 -12.64 25.64 9.33
N ALA A 262 -13.49 26.20 10.22
CA ALA A 262 -13.26 26.23 11.66
C ALA A 262 -13.14 24.85 12.33
N HIS A 263 -13.61 23.78 11.68
CA HIS A 263 -13.52 22.39 12.14
C HIS A 263 -12.32 21.62 11.56
N ASN A 264 -11.37 22.32 10.91
CA ASN A 264 -10.26 21.74 10.13
C ASN A 264 -10.68 20.91 8.91
N GLU A 265 -11.94 21.01 8.50
CA GLU A 265 -12.45 20.41 7.25
C GLU A 265 -12.15 21.31 6.04
N TRP A 266 -12.06 20.69 4.86
CA TRP A 266 -11.86 21.41 3.61
C TRP A 266 -13.19 21.67 2.93
N TYR A 267 -13.47 22.95 2.64
CA TYR A 267 -14.66 23.40 1.92
C TYR A 267 -14.30 24.17 0.63
N PRO A 268 -14.96 23.90 -0.52
CA PRO A 268 -15.69 22.67 -0.82
C PRO A 268 -14.86 21.41 -0.57
N SER A 269 -15.50 20.24 -0.56
CA SER A 269 -14.81 18.97 -0.30
C SER A 269 -13.57 18.76 -1.19
N VAL A 270 -12.57 18.07 -0.63
CA VAL A 270 -11.29 17.81 -1.31
C VAL A 270 -11.53 17.22 -2.70
N PRO A 271 -11.01 17.85 -3.78
CA PRO A 271 -11.29 17.41 -5.15
C PRO A 271 -10.51 16.13 -5.49
N THR A 272 -11.05 15.33 -6.39
CA THR A 272 -10.40 14.11 -6.90
C THR A 272 -9.77 14.34 -8.27
N CYS A 273 -8.70 13.61 -8.57
CA CYS A 273 -8.06 13.61 -9.89
C CYS A 273 -8.35 12.27 -10.59
N GLU A 274 -9.23 12.29 -11.58
CA GLU A 274 -9.69 11.12 -12.34
C GLU A 274 -9.00 11.04 -13.70
N LEU A 275 -8.83 9.83 -14.25
CA LEU A 275 -8.35 9.66 -15.63
C LEU A 275 -9.39 10.23 -16.62
N ASN A 276 -8.92 10.99 -17.63
CA ASN A 276 -9.77 11.62 -18.64
C ASN A 276 -9.61 11.02 -20.05
N GLY A 277 -9.13 9.77 -20.11
CA GLY A 277 -8.77 9.10 -21.34
C GLY A 277 -8.02 7.80 -21.04
N CYS A 278 -7.75 7.03 -22.09
CA CYS A 278 -6.93 5.84 -21.96
C CYS A 278 -5.49 6.25 -21.71
N SER A 279 -4.88 5.65 -20.68
CA SER A 279 -3.45 5.78 -20.40
C SER A 279 -2.69 4.68 -21.13
N ASP A 280 -1.43 4.99 -21.47
CA ASP A 280 -0.50 4.12 -22.16
C ASP A 280 -0.95 3.62 -23.56
N LEU A 281 0.02 3.09 -24.31
CA LEU A 281 -0.23 2.44 -25.60
C LEU A 281 -0.55 0.96 -25.36
N PRO A 282 -1.65 0.41 -25.92
CA PRO A 282 -1.99 -0.98 -25.74
C PRO A 282 -0.98 -1.88 -26.47
N GLU A 283 -0.52 -2.93 -25.81
CA GLU A 283 0.36 -3.92 -26.42
C GLU A 283 -0.46 -4.99 -27.14
N ILE A 284 -0.32 -5.07 -28.46
CA ILE A 284 -1.02 -6.06 -29.30
C ILE A 284 -0.04 -7.19 -29.69
N PRO A 285 -0.34 -8.46 -29.36
CA PRO A 285 0.52 -9.60 -29.69
C PRO A 285 0.85 -9.67 -31.18
N GLY A 286 2.14 -9.88 -31.49
CA GLY A 286 2.62 -10.00 -32.87
C GLY A 286 2.57 -8.72 -33.71
N ALA A 287 2.15 -7.58 -33.15
CA ALA A 287 1.97 -6.32 -33.89
C ALA A 287 2.87 -5.18 -33.40
N PHE A 288 2.92 -4.08 -34.15
CA PHE A 288 3.55 -2.81 -33.79
C PHE A 288 2.69 -1.62 -34.25
N LEU A 289 2.77 -0.49 -33.55
CA LEU A 289 1.98 0.71 -33.89
C LEU A 289 2.45 1.32 -35.22
N GLU A 290 1.50 1.71 -36.07
CA GLU A 290 1.79 2.26 -37.40
C GLU A 290 2.54 3.61 -37.33
N LYS A 291 3.57 3.75 -38.17
CA LYS A 291 4.59 4.83 -38.03
C LYS A 291 4.05 6.26 -38.18
N HIS A 292 2.88 6.44 -38.79
CA HIS A 292 2.32 7.77 -39.09
C HIS A 292 1.79 8.49 -37.83
N ILE A 293 1.55 7.75 -36.75
CA ILE A 293 1.06 8.28 -35.45
C ILE A 293 2.24 8.77 -34.57
N PHE A 294 3.50 8.63 -35.01
CA PHE A 294 4.69 8.98 -34.20
C PHE A 294 4.83 10.47 -33.87
N ALA A 295 4.07 11.36 -34.53
CA ALA A 295 3.94 12.76 -34.12
C ALA A 295 3.30 12.93 -32.72
N GLN A 296 2.59 11.90 -32.23
CA GLN A 296 1.84 11.91 -30.98
C GLN A 296 2.62 11.31 -29.79
N LYS A 297 3.94 11.04 -29.95
CA LYS A 297 4.82 10.44 -28.92
C LYS A 297 5.02 11.31 -27.66
N THR A 298 4.45 12.52 -27.63
CA THR A 298 4.43 13.46 -26.47
C THR A 298 3.12 13.41 -25.67
N GLN A 299 2.11 12.69 -26.15
CA GLN A 299 0.79 12.62 -25.53
C GLN A 299 0.64 11.34 -24.70
N GLU A 300 0.70 11.49 -23.37
CA GLU A 300 0.62 10.39 -22.39
C GLU A 300 -0.84 9.95 -22.11
N LEU A 301 -1.82 10.54 -22.80
CA LEU A 301 -3.24 10.28 -22.61
C LEU A 301 -4.01 10.41 -23.93
N PHE A 302 -4.84 9.41 -24.24
CA PHE A 302 -5.64 9.36 -25.45
C PHE A 302 -7.12 9.60 -25.15
N GLU A 303 -7.74 10.56 -25.83
CA GLU A 303 -9.14 10.92 -25.62
C GLU A 303 -10.09 9.78 -26.02
N ILE A 304 -11.26 9.72 -25.38
CA ILE A 304 -12.29 8.71 -25.68
C ILE A 304 -12.68 8.81 -27.16
N GLY A 305 -12.67 7.68 -27.87
CA GLY A 305 -12.88 7.61 -29.32
C GLY A 305 -11.59 7.69 -30.16
N THR A 306 -10.42 7.94 -29.56
CA THR A 306 -9.13 7.86 -30.28
C THR A 306 -8.92 6.46 -30.83
N LYS A 307 -8.53 6.35 -32.10
CA LYS A 307 -8.25 5.08 -32.80
C LYS A 307 -6.77 4.95 -33.10
N LEU A 308 -6.15 3.88 -32.61
CA LEU A 308 -4.76 3.52 -32.89
C LEU A 308 -4.73 2.33 -33.83
N LYS A 309 -3.97 2.45 -34.93
CA LYS A 309 -3.84 1.42 -35.96
C LYS A 309 -2.48 0.74 -35.89
N TYR A 310 -2.50 -0.58 -35.92
CA TYR A 310 -1.33 -1.45 -35.78
C TYR A 310 -1.06 -2.20 -37.09
N GLN A 311 0.18 -2.65 -37.25
CA GLN A 311 0.65 -3.50 -38.35
C GLN A 311 1.27 -4.77 -37.76
N CYS A 312 1.07 -5.92 -38.40
CA CYS A 312 1.73 -7.15 -37.99
C CYS A 312 3.23 -7.08 -38.21
N LYS A 313 3.99 -7.68 -37.28
CA LYS A 313 5.42 -7.95 -37.44
C LYS A 313 5.60 -8.94 -38.62
N PRO A 314 6.76 -8.94 -39.30
CA PRO A 314 7.05 -9.90 -40.37
C PRO A 314 6.78 -11.36 -39.95
N GLY A 315 6.30 -12.18 -40.90
CA GLY A 315 5.90 -13.57 -40.65
C GLY A 315 4.63 -13.76 -39.81
N HIS A 316 3.81 -12.72 -39.63
CA HIS A 316 2.51 -12.79 -38.95
C HIS A 316 1.39 -12.17 -39.81
N HIS A 317 0.19 -12.76 -39.76
CA HIS A 317 -1.03 -12.23 -40.41
C HIS A 317 -2.03 -11.70 -39.36
N ALA A 318 -2.91 -10.78 -39.77
CA ALA A 318 -3.92 -10.22 -38.88
C ALA A 318 -5.03 -11.25 -38.61
N ALA A 319 -5.27 -11.56 -37.33
CA ALA A 319 -6.36 -12.46 -36.91
C ALA A 319 -7.72 -11.75 -36.86
N ASP A 320 -7.71 -10.43 -36.63
CA ASP A 320 -8.86 -9.55 -36.68
C ASP A 320 -8.47 -8.10 -37.08
N GLU A 321 -9.37 -7.14 -36.85
CA GLU A 321 -9.08 -5.73 -37.14
C GLU A 321 -8.03 -5.17 -36.16
N LEU A 322 -6.85 -4.83 -36.68
CA LEU A 322 -5.73 -4.24 -35.93
C LEU A 322 -5.93 -2.75 -35.57
N THR A 323 -7.17 -2.32 -35.37
CA THR A 323 -7.52 -0.95 -34.95
C THR A 323 -8.14 -1.00 -33.56
N VAL A 324 -7.46 -0.43 -32.56
CA VAL A 324 -7.98 -0.36 -31.19
C VAL A 324 -8.45 1.05 -30.87
N THR A 325 -9.60 1.15 -30.22
CA THR A 325 -10.28 2.41 -29.90
C THR A 325 -10.33 2.61 -28.39
N CYS A 326 -10.04 3.81 -27.90
CA CYS A 326 -10.22 4.15 -26.50
C CYS A 326 -11.73 4.24 -26.17
N GLN A 327 -12.23 3.36 -25.31
CA GLN A 327 -13.66 3.25 -24.98
C GLN A 327 -14.06 4.18 -23.82
N GLN A 328 -15.38 4.33 -23.59
CA GLN A 328 -15.93 5.17 -22.50
C GLN A 328 -15.57 4.67 -21.09
N ASN A 329 -15.25 3.38 -20.94
CA ASN A 329 -14.75 2.78 -19.70
C ASN A 329 -13.25 3.06 -19.44
N LEU A 330 -12.61 3.88 -20.28
CA LEU A 330 -11.17 4.21 -20.24
C LEU A 330 -10.23 3.02 -20.54
N ILE A 331 -10.76 1.96 -21.17
CA ILE A 331 -10.02 0.77 -21.59
C ILE A 331 -9.93 0.76 -23.13
N TRP A 332 -8.81 0.28 -23.66
CA TRP A 332 -8.66 0.04 -25.10
C TRP A 332 -9.49 -1.16 -25.55
N SER A 333 -10.17 -1.05 -26.69
CA SER A 333 -10.91 -2.19 -27.27
C SER A 333 -9.98 -3.37 -27.55
N THR A 334 -10.45 -4.59 -27.28
CA THR A 334 -9.68 -5.82 -27.50
C THR A 334 -9.52 -6.12 -29.00
N SER A 335 -8.32 -6.58 -29.37
CA SER A 335 -8.02 -7.21 -30.67
C SER A 335 -7.28 -8.52 -30.40
N LYS A 336 -7.53 -9.53 -31.23
CA LYS A 336 -6.81 -10.82 -31.25
C LYS A 336 -5.38 -10.69 -31.75
N GLY A 337 -5.06 -9.58 -32.41
CA GLY A 337 -3.72 -9.23 -32.86
C GLY A 337 -3.28 -10.05 -34.07
N CYS A 338 -2.00 -10.44 -34.08
CA CYS A 338 -1.40 -11.12 -35.23
C CYS A 338 -1.03 -12.57 -34.92
N GLU A 339 -1.54 -13.49 -35.74
CA GLU A 339 -1.23 -14.91 -35.73
C GLU A 339 0.05 -15.19 -36.54
N LYS A 340 0.77 -16.26 -36.21
CA LYS A 340 1.97 -16.66 -36.96
C LYS A 340 1.60 -17.32 -38.29
N VAL A 341 2.28 -16.95 -39.36
CA VAL A 341 2.20 -17.64 -40.65
C VAL A 341 3.09 -18.89 -40.59
N CYS A 342 2.48 -20.08 -40.72
CA CYS A 342 3.20 -21.36 -40.72
C CYS A 342 3.49 -21.83 -42.16
N CYS A 343 4.65 -22.43 -42.42
CA CYS A 343 4.88 -23.16 -43.67
C CYS A 343 4.26 -24.58 -43.62
N PRO A 344 3.75 -25.11 -44.75
CA PRO A 344 3.15 -26.44 -44.79
C PRO A 344 4.20 -27.54 -44.55
N THR A 345 3.79 -28.61 -43.86
CA THR A 345 4.65 -29.78 -43.64
C THR A 345 5.01 -30.43 -45.00
N PRO A 346 6.30 -30.63 -45.33
CA PRO A 346 6.72 -31.22 -46.59
C PRO A 346 6.18 -32.65 -46.79
N ASN A 347 5.65 -32.94 -47.98
CA ASN A 347 5.27 -34.31 -48.36
C ASN A 347 6.53 -35.15 -48.64
N LEU A 348 6.66 -36.29 -47.96
CA LEU A 348 7.82 -37.18 -48.01
C LEU A 348 7.74 -38.25 -49.12
N GLU A 349 6.65 -38.33 -49.88
CA GLU A 349 6.45 -39.33 -50.95
C GLU A 349 7.43 -39.22 -52.14
N LYS A 350 8.12 -38.09 -52.30
CA LYS A 350 9.03 -37.83 -53.44
C LYS A 350 10.40 -37.30 -53.01
N ILE A 351 10.57 -37.07 -51.71
CA ILE A 351 11.76 -36.46 -51.12
C ILE A 351 12.06 -37.06 -49.75
N LYS A 352 13.36 -37.29 -49.48
CA LYS A 352 13.86 -37.70 -48.18
C LYS A 352 14.53 -36.52 -47.49
N ILE A 353 13.99 -36.07 -46.36
CA ILE A 353 14.63 -35.04 -45.53
C ILE A 353 15.89 -35.65 -44.90
N VAL A 354 17.04 -35.02 -45.15
CA VAL A 354 18.36 -35.42 -44.64
C VAL A 354 18.70 -34.67 -43.35
N ARG A 355 18.31 -33.40 -43.28
CA ARG A 355 18.51 -32.53 -42.13
C ARG A 355 17.48 -31.41 -42.13
N GLU A 356 16.99 -31.04 -40.95
CA GLU A 356 16.14 -29.88 -40.74
C GLU A 356 16.78 -28.96 -39.68
N LYS A 357 16.55 -27.66 -39.81
CA LYS A 357 16.67 -26.70 -38.70
C LYS A 357 15.30 -26.06 -38.55
N ARG A 358 14.68 -26.25 -37.39
CA ARG A 358 13.37 -25.70 -37.08
C ARG A 358 13.28 -25.23 -35.64
N ASP A 359 12.64 -24.10 -35.44
CA ASP A 359 12.28 -23.57 -34.12
C ASP A 359 10.89 -24.09 -33.73
N PHE A 360 10.85 -25.18 -32.95
CA PHE A 360 9.61 -25.90 -32.69
C PHE A 360 8.69 -25.10 -31.77
N THR A 361 7.54 -24.68 -32.31
CA THR A 361 6.47 -24.06 -31.53
C THR A 361 5.26 -24.99 -31.45
N THR A 362 4.44 -24.87 -30.41
CA THR A 362 3.19 -25.63 -30.29
C THR A 362 2.12 -25.25 -31.32
N VAL A 363 2.37 -24.25 -32.17
CA VAL A 363 1.40 -23.66 -33.11
C VAL A 363 1.80 -23.93 -34.57
N CYS A 364 3.08 -23.77 -34.93
CA CYS A 364 3.60 -24.03 -36.27
C CYS A 364 4.66 -25.14 -36.27
N ALA A 365 4.56 -26.06 -37.22
CA ALA A 365 5.59 -27.07 -37.50
C ALA A 365 6.86 -26.48 -38.12
N TYR A 366 6.71 -25.41 -38.91
CA TYR A 366 7.77 -24.62 -39.54
C TYR A 366 7.38 -23.14 -39.57
N ILE A 367 8.32 -22.26 -39.26
CA ILE A 367 8.16 -20.80 -39.27
C ILE A 367 9.17 -20.11 -40.21
N SER A 368 8.93 -18.84 -40.54
CA SER A 368 9.86 -18.05 -41.38
C SER A 368 11.31 -18.14 -40.89
N GLY A 369 12.22 -18.47 -41.79
CA GLY A 369 13.64 -18.68 -41.50
C GLY A 369 14.04 -20.14 -41.19
N ASP A 370 13.09 -21.03 -40.91
CA ASP A 370 13.35 -22.48 -40.84
C ASP A 370 13.76 -23.03 -42.20
N PHE A 371 14.58 -24.08 -42.22
CA PHE A 371 15.00 -24.70 -43.46
C PHE A 371 15.12 -26.23 -43.35
N ILE A 372 14.87 -26.89 -44.48
CA ILE A 372 15.11 -28.32 -44.65
C ILE A 372 16.11 -28.56 -45.79
N PHE A 373 16.89 -29.61 -45.63
CA PHE A 373 17.70 -30.23 -46.67
C PHE A 373 17.04 -31.54 -47.06
N TYR A 374 16.78 -31.72 -48.35
CA TYR A 374 16.12 -32.89 -48.90
C TYR A 374 16.84 -33.44 -50.12
N MET A 375 16.75 -34.76 -50.31
CA MET A 375 17.21 -35.47 -51.51
C MET A 375 16.01 -36.05 -52.24
N CYS A 376 16.03 -36.02 -53.57
CA CYS A 376 15.04 -36.68 -54.41
C CYS A 376 15.27 -38.20 -54.46
N GLU A 377 14.25 -38.95 -54.85
CA GLU A 377 14.36 -40.40 -55.08
C GLU A 377 15.18 -40.73 -56.35
N GLU A 378 15.50 -42.02 -56.53
CA GLU A 378 16.36 -42.49 -57.63
C GLU A 378 15.85 -42.06 -59.01
N GLY A 379 16.74 -41.51 -59.83
CA GLY A 379 16.42 -40.97 -61.17
C GLY A 379 16.05 -39.48 -61.19
N TYR A 380 15.94 -38.81 -60.04
CA TYR A 380 15.62 -37.37 -59.96
C TYR A 380 16.71 -36.56 -59.25
N TYR A 381 16.86 -35.29 -59.62
CA TYR A 381 17.79 -34.34 -58.99
C TYR A 381 17.06 -33.09 -58.48
N THR A 382 17.60 -32.45 -57.44
CA THR A 382 17.04 -31.23 -56.86
C THR A 382 17.20 -30.05 -57.80
N ALA A 383 16.16 -29.23 -57.96
CA ALA A 383 16.23 -28.02 -58.77
C ALA A 383 17.21 -26.96 -58.25
N SER A 384 17.43 -26.90 -56.92
CA SER A 384 18.52 -26.15 -56.31
C SER A 384 19.78 -27.01 -56.20
N SER A 385 20.94 -26.39 -56.43
CA SER A 385 22.26 -27.03 -56.33
C SER A 385 22.62 -27.49 -54.91
N GLU A 386 21.89 -27.03 -53.90
CA GLU A 386 22.15 -27.32 -52.47
C GLU A 386 21.15 -28.30 -51.85
N GLY A 387 20.06 -28.67 -52.54
CA GLY A 387 18.98 -29.48 -51.97
C GLY A 387 18.28 -28.84 -50.76
N LYS A 388 18.45 -27.53 -50.56
CA LYS A 388 17.89 -26.75 -49.45
C LYS A 388 16.59 -26.05 -49.89
N SER A 389 15.63 -25.97 -48.98
CA SER A 389 14.54 -24.99 -49.04
C SER A 389 14.33 -24.29 -47.70
N THR A 390 13.95 -23.01 -47.75
CA THR A 390 13.79 -22.15 -46.57
C THR A 390 12.37 -21.58 -46.53
N CYS A 391 11.71 -21.72 -45.39
CA CYS A 391 10.39 -21.15 -45.14
C CYS A 391 10.47 -19.61 -45.13
N GLN A 392 9.54 -18.97 -45.82
CA GLN A 392 9.49 -17.53 -46.02
C GLN A 392 8.43 -16.86 -45.14
N GLU A 393 8.48 -15.54 -45.05
CA GLU A 393 7.49 -14.74 -44.31
C GLU A 393 6.06 -14.83 -44.90
N ASP A 394 5.93 -15.22 -46.17
CA ASP A 394 4.66 -15.47 -46.86
C ASP A 394 4.09 -16.89 -46.62
N GLY A 395 4.73 -17.71 -45.77
CA GLY A 395 4.30 -19.09 -45.48
C GLY A 395 4.64 -20.09 -46.57
N THR A 396 5.41 -19.70 -47.60
CA THR A 396 5.82 -20.61 -48.68
C THR A 396 7.26 -21.08 -48.53
N TRP A 397 7.55 -22.26 -49.09
CA TRP A 397 8.90 -22.79 -49.19
C TRP A 397 9.60 -22.23 -50.44
N LYS A 398 10.83 -21.70 -50.31
CA LYS A 398 11.65 -21.28 -51.46
C LYS A 398 13.01 -21.98 -51.46
N PRO A 399 13.37 -22.73 -52.53
CA PRO A 399 12.51 -23.19 -53.64
C PRO A 399 11.29 -24.00 -53.15
N GLN A 400 10.25 -24.08 -53.98
CA GLN A 400 9.03 -24.83 -53.66
C GLN A 400 9.35 -26.32 -53.48
N ILE A 401 8.51 -27.03 -52.74
CA ILE A 401 8.73 -28.45 -52.41
C ILE A 401 7.52 -29.26 -52.86
N PRO A 402 7.70 -30.38 -53.60
CA PRO A 402 8.97 -30.94 -54.09
C PRO A 402 9.34 -30.43 -55.49
N GLU A 403 10.51 -29.77 -55.66
CA GLU A 403 11.05 -29.39 -56.98
C GLU A 403 12.15 -30.36 -57.45
N CYS A 404 11.77 -31.62 -57.67
CA CYS A 404 12.63 -32.68 -58.21
C CYS A 404 12.49 -32.79 -59.73
N LYS A 405 13.60 -32.68 -60.47
CA LYS A 405 13.66 -32.73 -61.93
C LYS A 405 14.21 -34.09 -62.39
N PRO A 406 13.66 -34.70 -63.46
CA PRO A 406 14.12 -36.00 -63.94
C PRO A 406 15.52 -35.90 -64.56
N ALA A 407 16.42 -36.80 -64.18
CA ALA A 407 17.79 -36.83 -64.68
C ALA A 407 17.84 -37.27 -66.15
N HIS A 408 17.84 -36.30 -67.07
CA HIS A 408 18.14 -36.57 -68.47
C HIS A 408 19.57 -37.09 -68.60
N ALA A 409 19.70 -38.35 -69.05
CA ALA A 409 20.99 -39.00 -69.27
C ALA A 409 21.77 -38.33 -70.42
N LYS A 410 22.49 -37.25 -70.10
CA LYS A 410 23.47 -36.65 -71.01
C LYS A 410 24.73 -37.51 -71.02
N LEU A 411 24.70 -38.54 -71.87
CA LEU A 411 25.88 -39.34 -72.21
C LEU A 411 26.93 -38.40 -72.84
N LEU A 412 27.96 -38.05 -72.06
CA LEU A 412 29.11 -37.29 -72.58
C LEU A 412 29.95 -38.22 -73.46
N VAL A 413 29.57 -38.34 -74.72
CA VAL A 413 30.44 -38.89 -75.76
C VAL A 413 31.55 -37.87 -76.00
N ALA A 414 32.69 -38.05 -75.34
CA ALA A 414 33.89 -37.28 -75.60
C ALA A 414 34.45 -37.68 -76.97
N THR A 415 34.08 -36.95 -78.01
CA THR A 415 34.66 -37.10 -79.36
C THR A 415 36.10 -36.56 -79.36
N PHE A 416 37.06 -37.44 -79.10
CA PHE A 416 38.47 -37.14 -79.34
C PHE A 416 38.76 -37.18 -80.85
N THR A 417 38.99 -36.01 -81.45
CA THR A 417 39.43 -35.90 -82.84
C THR A 417 40.94 -36.17 -82.94
N PHE A 418 41.31 -37.38 -83.36
CA PHE A 418 42.66 -37.65 -83.87
C PHE A 418 42.66 -37.57 -85.40
N PRO A 419 43.62 -36.86 -86.03
CA PRO A 419 43.73 -36.82 -87.49
C PRO A 419 44.31 -38.12 -88.04
N ASN A 420 43.82 -38.55 -89.20
CA ASN A 420 44.31 -39.67 -90.03
C ASN A 420 44.20 -41.09 -89.44
N LEU A 421 43.03 -41.73 -89.61
CA LEU A 421 42.93 -42.89 -90.52
C LEU A 421 41.47 -43.20 -90.86
N SER A 422 41.18 -43.44 -92.13
CA SER A 422 39.86 -43.86 -92.60
C SER A 422 39.66 -45.36 -92.39
N TYR A 423 38.57 -45.80 -91.75
CA TYR A 423 37.76 -46.94 -92.19
C TYR A 423 36.44 -46.98 -91.41
N ALA A 424 35.34 -47.29 -92.08
CA ALA A 424 34.02 -47.46 -91.48
C ALA A 424 33.68 -48.93 -91.31
N VAL A 425 33.10 -49.31 -90.17
CA VAL A 425 32.44 -50.62 -89.96
C VAL A 425 31.15 -50.40 -89.18
N LEU A 426 30.06 -51.00 -89.66
CA LEU A 426 28.72 -50.93 -89.08
C LEU A 426 28.54 -51.95 -87.93
N MET A 427 27.50 -51.74 -87.11
CA MET A 427 27.14 -52.62 -85.98
C MET A 427 26.71 -54.03 -86.45
N PRO A 428 26.53 -55.00 -85.53
CA PRO A 428 25.21 -55.08 -84.88
C PRO A 428 25.21 -55.40 -83.38
N PHE A 429 24.11 -54.99 -82.76
CA PHE A 429 23.59 -55.50 -81.48
C PHE A 429 23.41 -57.03 -81.52
N SER A 430 23.60 -57.70 -80.38
CA SER A 430 22.95 -58.98 -80.10
C SER A 430 22.75 -59.15 -78.61
N GLU A 431 21.50 -59.35 -78.20
CA GLU A 431 21.16 -59.81 -76.85
C GLU A 431 21.73 -61.21 -76.62
N LYS A 432 22.34 -61.45 -75.46
CA LYS A 432 22.10 -62.69 -74.72
C LYS A 432 22.46 -62.56 -73.24
N THR A 433 21.55 -63.09 -72.43
CA THR A 433 21.59 -63.21 -70.99
C THR A 433 22.82 -63.96 -70.48
N GLN A 434 23.56 -63.38 -69.52
CA GLN A 434 24.27 -64.17 -68.53
C GLN A 434 24.41 -63.39 -67.21
N GLU A 435 23.93 -63.97 -66.12
CA GLU A 435 24.11 -63.42 -64.78
C GLU A 435 25.56 -63.52 -64.30
N SER A 436 25.91 -62.61 -63.39
CA SER A 436 27.09 -62.64 -62.51
C SER A 436 28.47 -62.42 -63.16
N LYS A 437 28.93 -61.16 -63.10
CA LYS A 437 30.04 -60.88 -62.17
C LYS A 437 29.98 -59.45 -61.65
N TYR A 438 29.76 -59.35 -60.34
CA TYR A 438 29.95 -58.13 -59.57
C TYR A 438 31.39 -57.61 -59.76
N VAL A 439 31.52 -56.39 -60.29
CA VAL A 439 32.49 -55.43 -59.77
C VAL A 439 31.70 -54.19 -59.39
N SER A 440 30.99 -54.28 -58.26
CA SER A 440 30.54 -53.09 -57.56
C SER A 440 31.77 -52.27 -57.24
N LEU A 441 31.93 -51.13 -57.90
CA LEU A 441 32.98 -50.18 -57.59
C LEU A 441 32.60 -49.55 -56.23
N LEU A 442 32.97 -50.23 -55.14
CA LEU A 442 32.79 -49.75 -53.78
C LEU A 442 33.46 -48.39 -53.68
N VAL A 443 32.63 -47.35 -53.61
CA VAL A 443 33.07 -45.99 -53.35
C VAL A 443 33.52 -45.97 -51.89
N LEU A 444 34.83 -45.98 -51.70
CA LEU A 444 35.48 -45.94 -50.40
C LEU A 444 35.96 -44.51 -50.12
N CYS A 445 35.43 -43.88 -49.06
CA CYS A 445 36.00 -42.65 -48.53
C CYS A 445 37.20 -42.98 -47.62
N PRO A 446 38.29 -42.21 -47.68
CA PRO A 446 39.42 -42.37 -46.77
C PRO A 446 39.03 -41.94 -45.36
N LYS A 447 39.62 -42.58 -44.34
CA LYS A 447 39.48 -42.19 -42.94
C LYS A 447 39.79 -40.69 -42.72
N PRO A 448 38.88 -39.91 -42.12
CA PRO A 448 39.12 -38.49 -41.85
C PRO A 448 39.96 -38.29 -40.59
N THR A 449 40.90 -37.34 -40.65
CA THR A 449 41.76 -36.93 -39.52
C THR A 449 41.09 -35.84 -38.70
N ILE A 450 41.11 -35.95 -37.37
CA ILE A 450 40.46 -35.01 -36.45
C ILE A 450 41.44 -34.66 -35.33
N GLU A 451 41.76 -33.37 -35.18
CA GLU A 451 42.59 -32.88 -34.08
C GLU A 451 41.76 -32.70 -32.80
N ASN A 452 42.26 -33.18 -31.65
CA ASN A 452 41.57 -33.12 -30.35
C ASN A 452 40.17 -33.77 -30.37
N GLY A 453 40.03 -34.89 -31.08
CA GLY A 453 38.81 -35.68 -31.14
C GLY A 453 39.04 -37.04 -31.80
N ARG A 454 38.02 -37.90 -31.71
CA ARG A 454 38.03 -39.29 -32.18
C ARG A 454 36.76 -39.63 -32.95
N LEU A 455 36.83 -40.69 -33.74
CA LEU A 455 35.66 -41.28 -34.41
C LEU A 455 34.96 -42.28 -33.48
N ALA A 456 33.62 -42.28 -33.47
CA ALA A 456 32.83 -43.19 -32.63
C ALA A 456 32.94 -44.67 -33.09
N ARG A 457 33.28 -44.90 -34.37
CA ARG A 457 33.64 -46.21 -34.94
C ARG A 457 34.76 -45.98 -35.95
N GLU A 458 35.86 -46.67 -35.77
CA GLU A 458 37.08 -46.46 -36.57
C GLU A 458 37.28 -47.60 -37.58
N LYS A 459 37.45 -47.23 -38.85
CA LYS A 459 37.80 -48.09 -39.99
C LYS A 459 38.80 -47.35 -40.88
N ASP A 460 39.58 -48.10 -41.65
CA ASP A 460 40.52 -47.52 -42.62
C ASP A 460 39.80 -46.92 -43.85
N HIS A 461 38.67 -47.53 -44.23
CA HIS A 461 37.84 -47.14 -45.36
C HIS A 461 36.35 -47.25 -45.00
N TYR A 462 35.54 -46.32 -45.50
CA TYR A 462 34.09 -46.27 -45.28
C TYR A 462 33.35 -46.33 -46.60
N VAL A 463 32.24 -47.06 -46.65
CA VAL A 463 31.44 -47.21 -47.89
C VAL A 463 30.55 -45.99 -48.12
N ALA A 464 30.21 -45.69 -49.38
CA ALA A 464 29.25 -44.63 -49.67
C ALA A 464 27.92 -44.82 -48.92
N MET A 465 27.37 -43.70 -48.44
CA MET A 465 26.24 -43.60 -47.51
C MET A 465 26.50 -44.09 -46.07
N GLU A 466 27.70 -44.53 -45.72
CA GLU A 466 28.06 -44.79 -44.32
C GLU A 466 28.24 -43.45 -43.56
N ASN A 467 27.53 -43.32 -42.42
CA ASN A 467 27.57 -42.17 -41.53
C ASN A 467 28.48 -42.48 -40.33
N ILE A 468 29.42 -41.58 -40.03
CA ILE A 468 30.28 -41.64 -38.86
C ILE A 468 30.13 -40.40 -37.98
N THR A 469 30.17 -40.64 -36.66
CA THR A 469 30.04 -39.60 -35.64
C THR A 469 31.40 -39.23 -35.07
N ILE A 470 31.63 -37.92 -34.93
CA ILE A 470 32.80 -37.32 -34.30
C ILE A 470 32.52 -37.08 -32.83
N GLN A 471 33.50 -37.38 -31.97
CA GLN A 471 33.48 -37.06 -30.55
C GLN A 471 34.76 -36.29 -30.21
N CYS A 472 34.64 -35.02 -29.84
CA CYS A 472 35.79 -34.22 -29.39
C CYS A 472 36.28 -34.66 -28.00
N ASP A 473 37.54 -34.37 -27.71
CA ASP A 473 38.14 -34.61 -26.40
C ASP A 473 37.64 -33.62 -25.33
N PHE A 474 37.84 -33.96 -24.06
CA PHE A 474 37.26 -33.22 -22.94
C PHE A 474 37.66 -31.75 -22.92
N GLY A 475 36.65 -30.86 -22.98
CA GLY A 475 36.86 -29.40 -23.04
C GLY A 475 36.99 -28.82 -24.45
N TYR A 476 36.74 -29.61 -25.51
CA TYR A 476 36.59 -29.15 -26.88
C TYR A 476 35.19 -29.45 -27.40
N ASN A 477 34.59 -28.48 -28.09
CA ASN A 477 33.27 -28.57 -28.69
C ASN A 477 33.37 -28.69 -30.22
N VAL A 478 32.43 -29.42 -30.83
CA VAL A 478 32.39 -29.67 -32.27
C VAL A 478 32.00 -28.39 -33.01
N VAL A 479 32.89 -27.84 -33.83
CA VAL A 479 32.59 -26.73 -34.75
C VAL A 479 32.46 -27.29 -36.16
N GLY A 480 31.21 -27.54 -36.57
CA GLY A 480 30.85 -28.20 -37.82
C GLY A 480 29.68 -29.17 -37.63
N SER A 481 29.57 -30.16 -38.51
CA SER A 481 28.60 -31.26 -38.36
C SER A 481 29.18 -32.36 -37.48
N GLN A 482 28.52 -32.73 -36.38
CA GLN A 482 28.97 -33.83 -35.51
C GLN A 482 28.91 -35.21 -36.20
N SER A 483 28.12 -35.33 -37.26
CA SER A 483 28.06 -36.50 -38.13
C SER A 483 28.43 -36.12 -39.55
N ILE A 484 29.23 -36.95 -40.21
CA ILE A 484 29.63 -36.83 -41.62
C ILE A 484 29.34 -38.15 -42.34
N THR A 485 28.91 -38.05 -43.60
CA THR A 485 28.54 -39.19 -44.42
C THR A 485 29.49 -39.31 -45.61
N CYS A 486 29.90 -40.53 -45.95
CA CYS A 486 30.70 -40.78 -47.14
C CYS A 486 29.84 -40.57 -48.40
N SER A 487 30.22 -39.59 -49.22
CA SER A 487 29.54 -39.28 -50.49
C SER A 487 29.92 -40.27 -51.58
N VAL A 488 29.02 -40.46 -52.55
CA VAL A 488 29.28 -41.20 -53.80
C VAL A 488 30.48 -40.65 -54.59
N ASN A 489 30.89 -39.40 -54.32
CA ASN A 489 32.06 -38.75 -54.92
C ASN A 489 33.38 -38.96 -54.14
N LYS A 490 33.44 -39.93 -53.21
CA LYS A 490 34.61 -40.22 -52.32
C LYS A 490 34.99 -39.08 -51.36
N THR A 491 34.11 -38.10 -51.15
CA THR A 491 34.31 -36.98 -50.23
C THR A 491 33.43 -37.11 -48.99
N TRP A 492 33.82 -36.47 -47.90
CA TRP A 492 32.98 -36.35 -46.70
C TRP A 492 32.00 -35.19 -46.84
N TYR A 493 30.74 -35.41 -46.51
CA TYR A 493 29.73 -34.36 -46.43
C TYR A 493 28.96 -34.40 -45.11
N PRO A 494 28.80 -33.28 -44.39
CA PRO A 494 29.50 -31.99 -44.59
C PRO A 494 31.02 -32.10 -44.45
N GLU A 495 31.75 -31.01 -44.67
CA GLU A 495 33.20 -30.96 -44.44
C GLU A 495 33.56 -31.44 -43.02
N VAL A 496 34.72 -32.07 -42.88
CA VAL A 496 35.20 -32.66 -41.62
C VAL A 496 35.25 -31.59 -40.52
N PRO A 497 34.53 -31.77 -39.39
CA PRO A 497 34.40 -30.73 -38.37
C PRO A 497 35.71 -30.53 -37.59
N LYS A 498 35.85 -29.37 -36.95
CA LYS A 498 37.02 -29.05 -36.11
C LYS A 498 36.61 -28.99 -34.64
N CYS A 499 37.36 -29.66 -33.78
CA CYS A 499 37.18 -29.53 -32.33
C CYS A 499 37.83 -28.23 -31.85
N LYS A 500 37.04 -27.28 -31.34
CA LYS A 500 37.54 -26.01 -30.79
C LYS A 500 37.19 -25.89 -29.31
N LYS A 501 38.08 -25.28 -28.55
CA LYS A 501 37.87 -24.97 -27.14
C LYS A 501 37.02 -23.72 -26.99
N GLU A 502 35.88 -23.84 -26.33
CA GLU A 502 34.97 -22.73 -26.07
C GLU A 502 35.43 -21.94 -24.83
N VAL A 503 35.30 -20.61 -24.89
CA VAL A 503 35.69 -19.68 -23.82
C VAL A 503 34.50 -18.78 -23.52
N PRO A 504 33.92 -18.81 -22.31
CA PRO A 504 32.82 -17.93 -21.93
C PRO A 504 33.25 -16.46 -21.91
N GLU A 505 32.36 -15.57 -22.36
CA GLU A 505 32.57 -14.12 -22.38
C GLU A 505 32.81 -13.59 -20.95
N GLY A 506 33.80 -12.72 -20.77
CA GLY A 506 34.22 -12.21 -19.46
C GLY A 506 35.22 -13.09 -18.70
N CYS A 507 35.58 -14.28 -19.22
CA CYS A 507 36.63 -15.13 -18.65
C CYS A 507 38.05 -14.79 -19.15
N GLU A 508 38.26 -13.77 -19.99
CA GLU A 508 39.58 -13.41 -20.52
C GLU A 508 40.59 -13.14 -19.38
N GLN A 509 40.18 -12.34 -18.38
CA GLN A 509 41.02 -12.01 -17.22
C GLN A 509 41.34 -13.26 -16.37
N VAL A 510 40.39 -14.20 -16.28
CA VAL A 510 40.58 -15.48 -15.56
C VAL A 510 41.57 -16.39 -16.30
N ILE A 511 41.56 -16.39 -17.64
CA ILE A 511 42.51 -17.16 -18.45
C ILE A 511 43.91 -16.54 -18.42
N ILE A 512 44.02 -15.21 -18.46
CA ILE A 512 45.30 -14.48 -18.29
C ILE A 512 45.88 -14.78 -16.89
N GLY A 513 45.06 -14.63 -15.84
CA GLY A 513 45.44 -14.98 -14.48
C GLY A 513 45.85 -16.45 -14.34
N ARG A 514 45.11 -17.39 -14.95
CA ARG A 514 45.46 -18.82 -14.94
C ARG A 514 46.81 -19.10 -15.63
N LYS A 515 47.10 -18.45 -16.76
CA LYS A 515 48.41 -18.57 -17.42
C LYS A 515 49.55 -18.00 -16.58
N LEU A 516 49.36 -16.87 -15.92
CA LEU A 516 50.34 -16.28 -15.01
C LEU A 516 50.59 -17.19 -13.78
N MET A 517 49.53 -17.73 -13.18
CA MET A 517 49.63 -18.65 -12.05
C MET A 517 50.23 -20.02 -12.44
N GLN A 518 50.14 -20.43 -13.71
CA GLN A 518 50.84 -21.62 -14.25
C GLN A 518 52.35 -21.45 -14.33
N CYS A 519 52.88 -20.23 -14.24
CA CYS A 519 54.32 -19.97 -14.16
C CYS A 519 54.88 -20.06 -12.74
N LEU A 520 54.05 -20.27 -11.71
CA LEU A 520 54.50 -20.44 -10.32
C LEU A 520 54.90 -21.90 -10.07
N PRO A 521 56.07 -22.15 -9.43
CA PRO A 521 56.68 -23.48 -9.37
C PRO A 521 55.97 -24.48 -8.45
N ASN A 522 55.12 -24.04 -7.52
CA ASN A 522 54.40 -24.92 -6.60
C ASN A 522 53.04 -24.34 -6.14
N ALA A 523 52.22 -25.19 -5.53
CA ALA A 523 50.85 -24.85 -5.15
C ALA A 523 50.73 -23.85 -3.98
N GLU A 524 51.70 -23.79 -3.07
CA GLU A 524 51.67 -22.83 -1.94
C GLU A 524 52.00 -21.41 -2.43
N GLU A 525 52.89 -21.25 -3.41
CA GLU A 525 53.11 -19.94 -4.06
C GLU A 525 51.87 -19.45 -4.83
N VAL A 526 51.16 -20.33 -5.54
CA VAL A 526 49.86 -20.00 -6.17
C VAL A 526 48.84 -19.53 -5.12
N LYS A 527 48.76 -20.23 -3.99
CA LYS A 527 47.85 -19.90 -2.88
C LYS A 527 48.22 -18.59 -2.20
N MET A 528 49.51 -18.31 -2.01
CA MET A 528 50.00 -17.03 -1.50
C MET A 528 49.72 -15.87 -2.48
N ALA A 529 49.97 -16.07 -3.77
CA ALA A 529 49.67 -15.08 -4.81
C ALA A 529 48.17 -14.76 -4.89
N LEU A 530 47.30 -15.77 -4.75
CA LEU A 530 45.84 -15.58 -4.65
C LEU A 530 45.43 -14.80 -3.39
N GLN A 531 46.10 -15.00 -2.25
CA GLN A 531 45.85 -14.22 -1.04
C GLN A 531 46.30 -12.76 -1.19
N ILE A 532 47.47 -12.50 -1.79
CA ILE A 532 47.97 -11.16 -2.09
C ILE A 532 47.02 -10.43 -3.05
N TYR A 533 46.56 -11.10 -4.11
CA TYR A 533 45.60 -10.53 -5.06
C TYR A 533 44.22 -10.25 -4.42
N LYS A 534 43.77 -11.10 -3.50
CA LYS A 534 42.56 -10.83 -2.70
C LYS A 534 42.73 -9.59 -1.82
N LEU A 535 43.90 -9.42 -1.19
CA LEU A 535 44.22 -8.25 -0.38
C LEU A 535 44.29 -6.96 -1.21
N SER A 536 44.89 -6.97 -2.40
CA SER A 536 44.92 -5.78 -3.27
C SER A 536 43.53 -5.32 -3.69
N LEU A 537 42.63 -6.24 -4.04
CA LEU A 537 41.23 -5.92 -4.36
C LEU A 537 40.44 -5.37 -3.15
N GLN A 538 40.79 -5.78 -1.91
CA GLN A 538 40.20 -5.20 -0.71
C GLN A 538 40.74 -3.78 -0.44
N ILE A 539 42.03 -3.55 -0.66
CA ILE A 539 42.64 -2.21 -0.54
C ILE A 539 41.99 -1.26 -1.55
N GLU A 540 41.89 -1.64 -2.81
CA GLU A 540 41.28 -0.82 -3.87
C GLU A 540 39.82 -0.44 -3.56
N ARG A 541 39.03 -1.38 -3.00
CA ARG A 541 37.67 -1.09 -2.52
C ARG A 541 37.67 -0.08 -1.37
N LEU A 542 38.54 -0.25 -0.39
CA LEU A 542 38.66 0.66 0.75
C LEU A 542 39.14 2.06 0.32
N GLU A 543 39.98 2.16 -0.70
CA GLU A 543 40.38 3.44 -1.31
C GLU A 543 39.22 4.13 -2.02
N GLN A 544 38.40 3.39 -2.78
CA GLN A 544 37.17 3.94 -3.38
C GLN A 544 36.16 4.41 -2.32
N GLU A 545 36.06 3.71 -1.18
CA GLU A 545 35.21 4.13 -0.05
C GLU A 545 35.79 5.37 0.66
N LYS A 546 37.11 5.42 0.88
CA LYS A 546 37.82 6.58 1.41
C LYS A 546 37.61 7.82 0.53
N ASP A 547 37.72 7.68 -0.78
CA ASP A 547 37.55 8.78 -1.73
C ASP A 547 36.09 9.24 -1.83
N LYS A 548 35.11 8.35 -1.68
CA LYS A 548 33.70 8.72 -1.49
C LYS A 548 33.51 9.56 -0.22
N CYS A 549 34.10 9.16 0.91
CA CYS A 549 34.05 9.92 2.16
C CYS A 549 34.77 11.28 2.07
N ILE A 550 35.94 11.35 1.45
CA ILE A 550 36.68 12.61 1.26
C ILE A 550 35.89 13.59 0.38
N ASN A 551 35.27 13.11 -0.70
CA ASN A 551 34.43 13.93 -1.57
C ASN A 551 33.13 14.38 -0.90
N ALA A 552 32.57 13.58 0.02
CA ALA A 552 31.44 13.99 0.86
C ALA A 552 31.82 15.13 1.82
N HIS A 553 33.01 15.08 2.44
CA HIS A 553 33.47 16.14 3.35
C HIS A 553 33.87 17.44 2.65
N ARG A 554 34.46 17.39 1.43
CA ARG A 554 34.84 18.60 0.66
C ARG A 554 33.66 19.46 0.20
N ARG A 555 32.41 19.01 0.32
CA ARG A 555 31.20 19.76 -0.08
C ARG A 555 30.53 20.59 1.03
N LYS A 556 31.12 20.68 2.24
CA LYS A 556 30.69 21.64 3.27
C LYS A 556 31.60 22.89 3.28
N PRO A 557 31.17 24.05 2.76
CA PRO A 557 31.92 25.29 2.92
C PRO A 557 31.80 25.78 4.37
N VAL A 558 32.94 25.88 5.07
CA VAL A 558 33.01 26.50 6.39
C VAL A 558 33.11 28.02 6.22
N SER A 559 32.04 28.74 6.52
CA SER A 559 32.02 30.21 6.47
C SER A 559 32.57 30.80 7.76
N PHE A 560 33.85 31.18 7.76
CA PHE A 560 34.42 32.05 8.79
C PHE A 560 34.21 33.51 8.40
N LYS A 561 33.33 34.22 9.13
CA LYS A 561 33.34 35.70 9.12
C LYS A 561 34.48 36.19 10.00
N VAL A 562 35.52 36.74 9.37
CA VAL A 562 36.54 37.54 10.06
C VAL A 562 35.92 38.91 10.36
N ILE A 563 35.92 39.30 11.64
CA ILE A 563 35.58 40.66 12.08
C ILE A 563 36.91 41.41 12.21
N TYR A 564 37.05 42.51 11.47
CA TYR A 564 38.06 43.53 11.78
C TYR A 564 37.41 44.61 12.65
N ILE A 565 38.15 45.04 13.67
CA ILE A 565 37.85 46.13 14.60
C ILE A 565 38.46 47.41 14.04
#